data_AF-A0A7J6TCS6-F1
#
_entry.id   AF-A0A7J6TCS6-F1
#
_cell.length_a   1.000
_cell.length_b   1.000
_cell.length_c   1.000
_cell.angle_alpha   90.00
_cell.angle_beta   90.00
_cell.angle_gamma   90.00
#
_symmetry.space_group_name_H-M   'P 1'
#
loop_
_entity.id
_entity.type
_entity.pdbx_description
1 polymer ?
#
loop_
_entity_poly.entity_id
_entity_poly.type
_entity_poly.pdbx_seq_one_letter_code
_entity_poly.pdbx_strand_id
1 'polypeptide(L)'
;MLYIGLSNLSFSFRGLNELREAMHSVFLYHAIPKGLTMAIVNAGALPIYTDIPDDMRQLLEDVVMNVAPEATEKLLEFASELKEKKAQKGGTGGAAKAVEEWRTQGVEKRLEHSLVKGIDKFIVDDVQECLDDLQLKPLEVIEGPLMAGMSVVGDLFGSGKMFLPQVIKSARVMKKAVAHLVPIMEIENRRKALEEGLDPDRPNWAGTVLLATVKGRVPRNSRGPESVASCIGASDGLPLLSIPSTRYL
;
A
#
# COMPACT_ATOMS: atom_id res chain seq x y z
N MET A 1 23.30 9.94 -11.51
CA MET A 1 22.76 8.85 -10.66
C MET A 1 23.62 8.80 -9.41
N LEU A 2 23.09 9.29 -8.29
CA LEU A 2 23.83 9.32 -7.02
C LEU A 2 23.58 7.98 -6.31
N TYR A 3 24.65 7.25 -6.01
CA TYR A 3 24.61 5.98 -5.29
C TYR A 3 25.26 6.17 -3.93
N ILE A 4 24.55 5.82 -2.86
CA ILE A 4 25.09 5.91 -1.50
C ILE A 4 24.70 4.69 -0.66
N GLY A 5 25.66 4.15 0.08
CA GLY A 5 25.39 3.14 1.10
C GLY A 5 25.07 3.82 2.42
N LEU A 6 23.85 3.64 2.95
CA LEU A 6 23.43 4.32 4.18
C LEU A 6 24.04 3.72 5.44
N SER A 7 24.63 2.52 5.36
CA SER A 7 25.19 1.82 6.53
C SER A 7 26.35 2.57 7.18
N ASN A 8 27.04 3.46 6.45
CA ASN A 8 28.11 4.28 7.01
C ASN A 8 27.56 5.42 7.88
N LEU A 9 26.38 5.95 7.58
CA LEU A 9 25.73 7.00 8.37
C LEU A 9 25.46 6.51 9.80
N SER A 10 25.04 5.24 9.93
CA SER A 10 24.61 4.64 11.20
C SER A 10 25.66 3.77 11.90
N PHE A 11 26.92 3.88 11.48
CA PHE A 11 28.00 3.02 11.96
C PHE A 11 28.31 3.21 13.45
N SER A 12 28.25 4.44 13.95
CA SER A 12 28.56 4.77 15.36
C SER A 12 27.55 4.22 16.36
N PHE A 13 26.36 3.82 15.90
CA PHE A 13 25.26 3.35 16.75
C PHE A 13 25.05 1.83 16.70
N ARG A 14 26.13 1.06 16.56
CA ARG A 14 26.09 -0.42 16.65
C ARG A 14 25.40 -0.88 17.94
N GLY A 15 24.52 -1.88 17.80
CA GLY A 15 23.69 -2.39 18.90
C GLY A 15 22.37 -1.65 19.12
N LEU A 16 22.18 -0.47 18.52
CA LEU A 16 20.93 0.30 18.55
C LEU A 16 20.21 0.28 17.20
N ASN A 17 19.71 -0.88 16.78
CA ASN A 17 19.10 -1.03 15.45
C ASN A 17 17.95 -0.02 15.19
N GLU A 18 17.13 0.24 16.20
CA GLU A 18 16.02 1.20 16.14
C GLU A 18 16.48 2.63 15.77
N LEU A 19 17.56 3.10 16.40
CA LEU A 19 18.13 4.43 16.10
C LEU A 19 18.76 4.46 14.69
N ARG A 20 19.41 3.36 14.29
CA ARG A 20 20.03 3.24 12.96
C ARG A 20 18.99 3.27 11.85
N GLU A 21 17.91 2.52 12.03
CA GLU A 21 16.80 2.41 11.08
C GLU A 21 16.04 3.74 10.98
N ALA A 22 15.78 4.41 12.11
CA ALA A 22 15.19 5.74 12.15
C ALA A 22 16.07 6.77 11.40
N MET A 23 17.39 6.76 11.63
CA MET A 23 18.30 7.69 10.94
C MET A 23 18.34 7.48 9.43
N HIS A 24 18.29 6.23 8.95
CA HIS A 24 18.18 5.96 7.53
C HIS A 24 16.86 6.47 6.94
N SER A 25 15.74 6.33 7.67
CA SER A 25 14.43 6.82 7.24
C SER A 25 14.41 8.36 7.10
N VAL A 26 14.92 9.08 8.11
CA VAL A 26 15.07 10.55 8.09
C VAL A 26 15.96 11.01 6.94
N PHE A 27 17.12 10.36 6.75
CA PHE A 27 18.02 10.71 5.64
C PHE A 27 17.34 10.55 4.29
N LEU A 28 16.67 9.43 4.05
CA LEU A 28 15.99 9.16 2.79
C LEU A 28 14.83 10.14 2.53
N TYR A 29 14.08 10.49 3.58
CA TYR A 29 12.98 11.46 3.49
C TYR A 29 13.47 12.80 2.90
N HIS A 30 14.62 13.30 3.35
CA HIS A 30 15.19 14.55 2.82
C HIS A 30 16.00 14.39 1.54
N ALA A 31 16.62 13.23 1.30
CA ALA A 31 17.52 13.02 0.17
C ALA A 31 16.77 12.70 -1.14
N ILE A 32 15.62 12.02 -1.09
CA ILE A 32 14.83 11.66 -2.29
C ILE A 32 14.35 12.92 -3.04
N PRO A 33 13.72 13.92 -2.39
CA PRO A 33 13.32 15.16 -3.07
C PRO A 33 14.51 15.94 -3.67
N LYS A 34 15.72 15.76 -3.12
CA LYS A 34 16.95 16.40 -3.58
C LYS A 34 17.64 15.65 -4.73
N GLY A 35 17.04 14.57 -5.25
CA GLY A 35 17.53 13.85 -6.43
C GLY A 35 18.35 12.59 -6.11
N LEU A 36 18.25 12.03 -4.90
CA LEU A 36 18.82 10.72 -4.60
C LEU A 36 18.07 9.64 -5.39
N THR A 37 18.77 9.00 -6.33
CA THR A 37 18.19 7.99 -7.23
C THR A 37 18.27 6.56 -6.71
N MET A 38 19.27 6.23 -5.90
CA MET A 38 19.48 4.87 -5.40
C MET A 38 20.25 4.85 -4.08
N ALA A 39 19.76 4.06 -3.12
CA ALA A 39 20.40 3.84 -1.84
C ALA A 39 20.44 2.34 -1.50
N ILE A 40 21.55 1.89 -0.91
CA ILE A 40 21.67 0.52 -0.41
C ILE A 40 21.32 0.53 1.08
N VAL A 41 20.18 -0.08 1.42
CA VAL A 41 19.63 -0.13 2.78
C VAL A 41 18.74 -1.36 2.98
N ASN A 42 18.57 -1.79 4.23
CA ASN A 42 17.57 -2.80 4.58
C ASN A 42 16.17 -2.19 4.63
N ALA A 43 15.45 -2.21 3.50
CA ALA A 43 14.13 -1.58 3.41
C ALA A 43 13.05 -2.27 4.25
N GLY A 44 13.24 -3.55 4.63
CA GLY A 44 12.28 -4.30 5.43
C GLY A 44 12.17 -3.81 6.87
N ALA A 45 13.21 -3.14 7.37
CA ALA A 45 13.36 -2.67 8.75
C ALA A 45 13.28 -1.14 8.89
N LEU A 46 13.00 -0.40 7.81
CA LEU A 46 12.82 1.05 7.91
C LEU A 46 11.49 1.38 8.58
N PRO A 47 11.46 2.21 9.64
CA PRO A 47 10.23 2.75 10.18
C PRO A 47 9.63 3.79 9.22
N ILE A 48 8.32 3.99 9.27
CA ILE A 48 7.65 5.09 8.57
C ILE A 48 8.10 6.38 9.26
N TYR A 49 8.45 7.40 8.48
CA TYR A 49 9.00 8.65 9.01
C TYR A 49 8.09 9.29 10.09
N THR A 50 6.77 9.21 9.92
CA THR A 50 5.77 9.74 10.85
C THR A 50 5.62 8.96 12.15
N ASP A 51 6.08 7.70 12.19
CA ASP A 51 5.99 6.86 13.39
C ASP A 51 7.15 7.07 14.36
N ILE A 52 8.23 7.71 13.90
CA ILE A 52 9.41 7.98 14.72
C ILE A 52 9.03 9.03 15.78
N PRO A 53 9.31 8.83 17.08
CA PRO A 53 9.02 9.84 18.11
C PRO A 53 9.61 11.20 17.76
N ASP A 54 8.85 12.28 17.96
CA ASP A 54 9.25 13.62 17.51
C ASP A 54 10.59 14.07 18.13
N ASP A 55 10.83 13.77 19.41
CA ASP A 55 12.09 14.04 20.10
C ASP A 55 13.29 13.36 19.41
N MET A 56 13.13 12.09 19.03
CA MET A 56 14.16 11.33 18.31
C MET A 56 14.33 11.85 16.88
N ARG A 57 13.22 12.19 16.21
CA ARG A 57 13.22 12.68 14.84
C ARG A 57 13.96 14.01 14.73
N GLN A 58 13.70 14.96 15.63
CA GLN A 58 14.39 16.26 15.66
C GLN A 58 15.89 16.10 15.86
N LEU A 59 16.31 15.29 16.84
CA LEU A 59 17.74 15.03 17.08
C LEU A 59 18.43 14.41 15.85
N LEU A 60 17.75 13.49 15.16
CA LEU A 60 18.27 12.87 13.94
C LEU A 60 18.34 13.86 12.77
N GLU A 61 17.33 14.72 12.61
CA GLU A 61 17.32 15.77 11.58
C GLU A 61 18.43 16.79 11.80
N ASP A 62 18.62 17.25 13.05
CA ASP A 62 19.66 18.20 13.41
C ASP A 62 21.06 17.67 13.06
N VAL A 63 21.32 16.38 13.32
CA VAL A 63 22.58 15.71 12.99
C VAL A 63 22.74 15.49 11.48
N VAL A 64 21.68 15.04 10.78
CA VAL A 64 21.75 14.77 9.34
C VAL A 64 21.90 16.06 8.52
N MET A 65 21.22 17.12 8.92
CA MET A 65 21.24 18.43 8.24
C MET A 65 22.35 19.34 8.77
N ASN A 66 23.05 18.94 9.83
CA ASN A 66 24.12 19.69 10.48
C ASN A 66 23.70 21.13 10.83
N VAL A 67 22.53 21.27 11.47
CA VAL A 67 21.92 22.58 11.78
C VAL A 67 22.49 23.18 13.05
N ALA A 68 22.69 22.35 14.09
CA ALA A 68 23.20 22.78 15.38
C ALA A 68 24.58 22.17 15.65
N PRO A 69 25.56 22.96 16.13
CA PRO A 69 26.88 22.45 16.46
C PRO A 69 26.85 21.43 17.61
N GLU A 70 25.87 21.50 18.52
CA GLU A 70 25.69 20.57 19.65
C GLU A 70 24.85 19.32 19.29
N ALA A 71 24.36 19.19 18.05
CA ALA A 71 23.46 18.10 17.66
C ALA A 71 24.07 16.71 17.88
N THR A 72 25.37 16.58 17.60
CA THR A 72 26.09 15.31 17.75
C THR A 72 26.19 14.88 19.21
N GLU A 73 26.42 15.82 20.13
CA GLU A 73 26.54 15.54 21.57
C GLU A 73 25.18 15.13 22.15
N LYS A 74 24.12 15.88 21.82
CA LYS A 74 22.74 15.54 22.24
C LYS A 74 22.29 14.17 21.75
N LEU A 75 22.62 13.81 20.50
CA LEU A 75 22.30 12.49 19.96
C LEU A 75 23.09 11.38 20.66
N LEU A 76 24.34 11.62 21.04
CA LEU A 76 25.16 10.66 21.79
C LEU A 76 24.64 10.45 23.22
N GLU A 77 24.20 11.51 23.90
CA GLU A 77 23.54 11.43 25.20
C GLU A 77 22.26 10.59 25.11
N PHE A 78 21.38 10.92 24.15
CA PHE A 78 20.15 10.17 23.90
C PHE A 78 20.40 8.69 23.55
N ALA A 79 21.43 8.41 22.73
CA ALA A 79 21.83 7.05 22.41
C ALA A 79 22.35 6.29 23.64
N SER A 80 23.00 6.98 24.57
CA SER A 80 23.49 6.40 25.83
C SER A 80 22.32 6.06 26.75
N GLU A 81 21.36 6.97 26.93
CA GLU A 81 20.12 6.69 27.66
C GLU A 81 19.33 5.51 27.07
N LEU A 82 19.24 5.43 25.74
CA LEU A 82 18.57 4.31 25.06
C LEU A 82 19.30 2.98 25.28
N LYS A 83 20.64 3.00 25.29
CA LYS A 83 21.45 1.81 25.64
C LYS A 83 21.22 1.38 27.07
N GLU A 84 21.19 2.32 28.02
CA GLU A 84 20.91 2.04 29.43
C GLU A 84 19.50 1.49 29.64
N LYS A 85 18.49 2.08 28.99
CA LYS A 85 17.10 1.59 28.98
C LYS A 85 16.99 0.18 28.37
N LYS A 86 17.74 -0.12 27.31
CA LYS A 86 17.79 -1.48 26.72
C LYS A 86 18.55 -2.48 27.59
N ALA A 87 19.62 -2.06 28.26
CA ALA A 87 20.37 -2.89 29.20
C ALA A 87 19.52 -3.24 30.44
N GLN A 88 18.71 -2.30 30.94
CA GLN A 88 17.75 -2.54 32.02
C GLN A 88 16.58 -3.45 31.60
N LYS A 89 16.20 -3.47 30.33
CA LYS A 89 15.21 -4.42 29.75
C LYS A 89 15.82 -5.78 29.35
N GLY A 90 17.09 -6.05 29.69
CA GLY A 90 17.84 -7.26 29.33
C GLY A 90 17.42 -8.56 30.04
N GLY A 91 16.14 -8.74 30.33
CA GLY A 91 15.58 -9.96 30.89
C GLY A 91 14.13 -10.13 30.45
N THR A 92 13.86 -11.22 29.73
CA THR A 92 12.56 -11.69 29.23
C THR A 92 12.08 -11.09 27.89
N GLY A 93 11.85 -12.01 26.94
CA GLY A 93 11.29 -11.75 25.62
C GLY A 93 9.88 -11.17 25.69
N GLY A 94 9.79 -9.85 25.71
CA GLY A 94 8.54 -9.09 25.63
C GLY A 94 8.06 -8.90 24.19
N ALA A 95 7.94 -9.98 23.40
CA ALA A 95 7.30 -9.93 22.08
C ALA A 95 5.79 -10.21 22.13
N ALA A 96 5.15 -10.17 23.31
CA ALA A 96 3.79 -10.71 23.48
C ALA A 96 2.84 -9.97 24.44
N LYS A 97 3.15 -8.75 24.93
CA LYS A 97 2.27 -8.06 25.91
C LYS A 97 2.17 -6.53 25.74
N ALA A 98 1.95 -6.07 24.52
CA ALA A 98 1.06 -4.92 24.34
C ALA A 98 -0.13 -5.48 23.57
N VAL A 99 -1.26 -5.68 24.25
CA VAL A 99 -2.54 -5.72 23.53
C VAL A 99 -2.60 -4.34 22.90
N GLU A 100 -2.29 -4.28 21.62
CA GLU A 100 -1.89 -3.05 20.97
C GLU A 100 -3.03 -2.04 21.11
N GLU A 101 -2.75 -0.85 21.63
CA GLU A 101 -3.78 0.15 21.96
C GLU A 101 -4.69 0.47 20.75
N TRP A 102 -4.19 0.29 19.53
CA TRP A 102 -4.97 0.43 18.29
C TRP A 102 -6.12 -0.58 18.17
N ARG A 103 -6.05 -1.74 18.84
CA ARG A 103 -7.13 -2.74 18.87
C ARG A 103 -8.38 -2.25 19.62
N THR A 104 -8.24 -1.26 20.49
CA THR A 104 -9.37 -0.66 21.20
C THR A 104 -10.15 0.35 20.35
N GLN A 105 -9.62 0.70 19.18
CA GLN A 105 -10.27 1.60 18.24
C GLN A 105 -11.30 0.84 17.38
N GLY A 106 -12.21 1.58 16.75
CA GLY A 106 -13.21 1.00 15.85
C GLY A 106 -12.58 0.26 14.65
N VAL A 107 -13.32 -0.70 14.10
CA VAL A 107 -12.85 -1.64 13.06
C VAL A 107 -12.22 -0.93 11.85
N GLU A 108 -12.79 0.20 11.43
CA GLU A 108 -12.25 1.01 10.31
C GLU A 108 -10.80 1.47 10.58
N LYS A 109 -10.53 1.98 11.78
CA LYS A 109 -9.17 2.43 12.17
C LYS A 109 -8.21 1.26 12.36
N ARG A 110 -8.71 0.10 12.79
CA ARG A 110 -7.92 -1.13 12.89
C ARG A 110 -7.49 -1.64 11.52
N LEU A 111 -8.39 -1.60 10.55
CA LEU A 111 -8.11 -1.95 9.15
C LEU A 111 -7.10 -0.99 8.53
N GLU A 112 -7.29 0.32 8.70
CA GLU A 112 -6.34 1.34 8.25
C GLU A 112 -4.94 1.10 8.84
N HIS A 113 -4.85 0.91 10.17
CA HIS A 113 -3.58 0.65 10.84
C HIS A 113 -2.92 -0.65 10.34
N SER A 114 -3.69 -1.72 10.16
CA SER A 114 -3.20 -3.00 9.64
C SER A 114 -2.67 -2.88 8.21
N LEU A 115 -3.32 -2.06 7.37
CA LEU A 115 -2.88 -1.77 6.01
C LEU A 115 -1.61 -0.92 5.99
N VAL A 116 -1.55 0.17 6.77
CA VAL A 116 -0.38 1.06 6.82
C VAL A 116 0.85 0.35 7.37
N LYS A 117 0.70 -0.46 8.42
CA LYS A 117 1.81 -1.23 9.02
C LYS A 117 2.13 -2.52 8.27
N GLY A 118 1.23 -3.00 7.42
CA GLY A 118 1.39 -4.26 6.69
C GLY A 118 1.27 -5.49 7.59
N ILE A 119 0.33 -5.48 8.54
CA ILE A 119 0.06 -6.60 9.46
C ILE A 119 -0.97 -7.54 8.82
N ASP A 120 -0.60 -8.80 8.60
CA ASP A 120 -1.44 -9.79 7.92
C ASP A 120 -2.23 -10.72 8.86
N LYS A 121 -1.95 -10.67 10.17
CA LYS A 121 -2.48 -11.65 11.14
C LYS A 121 -3.95 -11.47 11.46
N PHE A 122 -4.44 -10.23 11.55
CA PHE A 122 -5.78 -9.91 12.06
C PHE A 122 -6.74 -9.39 10.98
N ILE A 123 -6.26 -9.26 9.75
CA ILE A 123 -7.02 -8.66 8.65
C ILE A 123 -8.28 -9.44 8.29
N VAL A 124 -8.28 -10.77 8.46
CA VAL A 124 -9.44 -11.61 8.15
C VAL A 124 -10.54 -11.39 9.19
N ASP A 125 -10.17 -11.39 10.47
CA ASP A 125 -11.09 -11.18 11.57
C ASP A 125 -11.71 -9.78 11.53
N ASP A 126 -10.89 -8.74 11.29
CA ASP A 126 -11.36 -7.35 11.18
C ASP A 126 -12.29 -7.15 9.96
N VAL A 127 -12.03 -7.83 8.84
CA VAL A 127 -12.92 -7.78 7.67
C VAL A 127 -14.25 -8.47 7.95
N GLN A 128 -14.24 -9.58 8.70
CA GLN A 128 -15.47 -10.28 9.08
C GLN A 128 -16.29 -9.46 10.09
N GLU A 129 -15.64 -8.84 11.08
CA GLU A 129 -16.30 -7.92 12.00
C GLU A 129 -16.92 -6.72 11.26
N CYS A 130 -16.26 -6.19 10.22
CA CYS A 130 -16.86 -5.16 9.36
C CYS A 130 -18.10 -5.64 8.60
N LEU A 131 -18.14 -6.90 8.16
CA LEU A 131 -19.33 -7.47 7.52
C LEU A 131 -20.48 -7.61 8.51
N ASP A 132 -20.19 -8.07 9.73
CA ASP A 132 -21.19 -8.34 10.77
C ASP A 132 -21.72 -7.05 11.43
N ASP A 133 -20.83 -6.13 11.83
CA ASP A 133 -21.18 -4.91 12.57
C ASP A 133 -21.86 -3.86 11.69
N LEU A 134 -21.41 -3.70 10.45
CA LEU A 134 -21.92 -2.66 9.55
C LEU A 134 -23.00 -3.20 8.59
N GLN A 135 -23.26 -4.52 8.60
CA GLN A 135 -24.14 -5.22 7.64
C GLN A 135 -23.86 -4.83 6.19
N LEU A 136 -22.60 -4.51 5.88
CA LEU A 136 -22.20 -4.02 4.56
C LEU A 136 -22.09 -5.18 3.59
N LYS A 137 -22.37 -4.89 2.32
CA LYS A 137 -22.04 -5.84 1.27
C LYS A 137 -20.51 -5.98 1.20
N PRO A 138 -19.97 -7.16 0.85
CA PRO A 138 -18.54 -7.33 0.66
C PRO A 138 -17.90 -6.29 -0.28
N LEU A 139 -18.64 -5.83 -1.30
CA LEU A 139 -18.19 -4.76 -2.20
C LEU A 139 -18.03 -3.41 -1.48
N GLU A 140 -18.95 -3.07 -0.58
CA GLU A 140 -18.94 -1.82 0.19
C GLU A 140 -17.78 -1.82 1.21
N VAL A 141 -17.36 -2.99 1.72
CA VAL A 141 -16.15 -3.13 2.57
C VAL A 141 -14.87 -2.85 1.77
N ILE A 142 -14.83 -3.28 0.50
CA ILE A 142 -13.69 -3.01 -0.40
C ILE A 142 -13.62 -1.52 -0.74
N GLU A 143 -14.75 -0.92 -1.11
CA GLU A 143 -14.84 0.48 -1.54
C GLU A 143 -14.77 1.49 -0.38
N GLY A 144 -15.15 1.07 0.83
CA GLY A 144 -15.11 1.92 2.03
C GLY A 144 -13.79 1.79 2.79
N PRO A 145 -13.75 1.00 3.89
CA PRO A 145 -12.62 1.00 4.82
C PRO A 145 -11.30 0.52 4.20
N LEU A 146 -11.33 -0.48 3.30
CA LEU A 146 -10.11 -0.97 2.66
C LEU A 146 -9.53 0.05 1.67
N MET A 147 -10.37 0.73 0.88
CA MET A 147 -9.93 1.79 -0.02
C MET A 147 -9.44 3.02 0.74
N ALA A 148 -10.12 3.41 1.82
CA ALA A 148 -9.69 4.50 2.68
C ALA A 148 -8.28 4.25 3.24
N GLY A 149 -8.02 3.05 3.77
CA GLY A 149 -6.68 2.68 4.25
C GLY A 149 -5.62 2.67 3.15
N MET A 150 -5.98 2.24 1.93
CA MET A 150 -5.05 2.27 0.80
C MET A 150 -4.80 3.70 0.27
N SER A 151 -5.77 4.61 0.38
CA SER A 151 -5.59 6.03 0.06
C SER A 151 -4.53 6.65 0.96
N VAL A 152 -4.57 6.36 2.27
CA VAL A 152 -3.57 6.86 3.24
C VAL A 152 -2.17 6.32 2.91
N VAL A 153 -2.06 5.04 2.55
CA VAL A 153 -0.79 4.47 2.06
C VAL A 153 -0.30 5.20 0.80
N GLY A 154 -1.22 5.52 -0.12
CA GLY A 154 -0.94 6.29 -1.33
C GLY A 154 -0.41 7.69 -1.02
N ASP A 155 -1.04 8.41 -0.09
CA ASP A 155 -0.63 9.75 0.34
C ASP A 155 0.73 9.74 1.05
N LEU A 156 0.97 8.73 1.90
CA LEU A 156 2.25 8.55 2.58
C LEU A 156 3.38 8.20 1.59
N PHE A 157 3.09 7.40 0.56
CA PHE A 157 4.04 7.12 -0.51
C PHE A 157 4.29 8.34 -1.40
N GLY A 158 3.24 9.06 -1.80
CA GLY A 158 3.32 10.27 -2.62
C GLY A 158 4.07 11.41 -1.93
N SER A 159 3.94 11.52 -0.60
CA SER A 159 4.70 12.47 0.22
C SER A 159 6.13 12.01 0.57
N GLY A 160 6.55 10.82 0.13
CA GLY A 160 7.87 10.26 0.39
C GLY A 160 8.10 9.79 1.84
N LYS A 161 7.05 9.74 2.67
CA LYS A 161 7.10 9.28 4.07
C LYS A 161 7.11 7.75 4.19
N MET A 162 6.62 7.07 3.16
CA MET A 162 6.57 5.61 3.06
C MET A 162 7.34 5.12 1.82
N PHE A 163 8.05 4.01 1.96
CA PHE A 163 8.92 3.48 0.90
C PHE A 163 8.26 2.33 0.12
N LEU A 164 8.69 2.11 -1.12
CA LEU A 164 8.13 1.07 -2.00
C LEU A 164 8.06 -0.33 -1.36
N PRO A 165 9.06 -0.81 -0.59
CA PRO A 165 8.96 -2.12 0.06
C PRO A 165 7.90 -2.18 1.17
N GLN A 166 7.60 -1.04 1.82
CA GLN A 166 6.49 -0.95 2.77
C GLN A 166 5.15 -1.00 2.03
N VAL A 167 5.02 -0.27 0.91
CA VAL A 167 3.82 -0.31 0.05
C VAL A 167 3.52 -1.73 -0.44
N ILE A 168 4.55 -2.50 -0.81
CA ILE A 168 4.39 -3.91 -1.23
C ILE A 168 3.87 -4.78 -0.07
N LYS A 169 4.27 -4.51 1.18
CA LYS A 169 3.72 -5.22 2.35
C LYS A 169 2.23 -4.87 2.54
N SER A 170 1.86 -3.60 2.46
CA SER A 170 0.45 -3.15 2.54
C SER A 170 -0.42 -3.78 1.45
N ALA A 171 0.08 -3.83 0.21
CA ALA A 171 -0.60 -4.47 -0.91
C ALA A 171 -0.84 -5.97 -0.68
N ARG A 172 0.09 -6.66 -0.01
CA ARG A 172 -0.08 -8.08 0.35
C ARG A 172 -1.22 -8.28 1.35
N VAL A 173 -1.32 -7.40 2.35
CA VAL A 173 -2.42 -7.42 3.33
C VAL A 173 -3.76 -7.16 2.64
N MET A 174 -3.82 -6.15 1.75
CA MET A 174 -5.02 -5.88 0.96
C MET A 174 -5.43 -7.09 0.11
N LYS A 175 -4.48 -7.73 -0.58
CA LYS A 175 -4.76 -8.93 -1.37
C LYS A 175 -5.34 -10.05 -0.51
N LYS A 176 -4.87 -10.22 0.72
CA LYS A 176 -5.38 -11.23 1.66
C LYS A 176 -6.81 -10.92 2.10
N ALA A 177 -7.13 -9.65 2.39
CA ALA A 177 -8.48 -9.19 2.69
C ALA A 177 -9.45 -9.47 1.54
N VAL A 178 -9.09 -9.04 0.32
CA VAL A 178 -9.92 -9.23 -0.88
C VAL A 178 -10.11 -10.71 -1.19
N ALA A 179 -9.05 -11.53 -1.06
CA ALA A 179 -9.15 -12.98 -1.27
C ALA A 179 -10.16 -13.66 -0.33
N HIS A 180 -10.39 -13.09 0.86
CA HIS A 180 -11.42 -13.58 1.78
C HIS A 180 -12.83 -13.15 1.37
N LEU A 181 -12.98 -11.94 0.82
CA LEU A 181 -14.28 -11.39 0.41
C LEU A 181 -14.81 -11.97 -0.91
N VAL A 182 -13.94 -12.33 -1.86
CA VAL A 182 -14.32 -12.91 -3.16
C VAL A 182 -15.29 -14.10 -3.06
N PRO A 183 -15.02 -15.16 -2.27
CA PRO A 183 -15.96 -16.28 -2.17
C PRO A 183 -17.31 -15.89 -1.55
N ILE A 184 -17.33 -14.93 -0.63
CA ILE A 184 -18.57 -14.42 -0.02
C ILE A 184 -19.42 -13.68 -1.07
N MET A 185 -18.77 -12.89 -1.93
CA MET A 185 -19.43 -12.20 -3.05
C MET A 185 -20.04 -13.17 -4.05
N GLU A 186 -19.32 -14.24 -4.40
CA GLU A 186 -19.81 -15.26 -5.33
C GLU A 186 -21.05 -15.98 -4.78
N ILE A 187 -21.07 -16.30 -3.49
CA ILE A 187 -22.23 -16.92 -2.83
C ILE A 187 -23.42 -15.96 -2.83
N GLU A 188 -23.20 -14.68 -2.47
CA GLU A 188 -24.25 -13.67 -2.43
C GLU A 188 -24.84 -13.39 -3.82
N ASN A 189 -23.98 -13.28 -4.83
CA ASN A 189 -24.40 -13.09 -6.22
C ASN A 189 -25.16 -14.31 -6.75
N ARG A 190 -24.72 -15.53 -6.41
CA ARG A 190 -25.41 -16.77 -6.76
C ARG A 190 -26.79 -16.87 -6.10
N ARG A 191 -26.90 -16.47 -4.81
CA ARG A 191 -28.20 -16.40 -4.10
C ARG A 191 -29.16 -15.43 -4.79
N LYS A 192 -28.70 -14.24 -5.16
CA LYS A 192 -29.50 -13.26 -5.88
C LYS A 192 -29.91 -13.74 -7.28
N ALA A 193 -29.00 -14.38 -8.01
CA ALA A 193 -29.32 -14.97 -9.31
C ALA A 193 -30.42 -16.05 -9.19
N LEU A 194 -30.35 -16.89 -8.16
CA LEU A 194 -31.38 -17.89 -7.86
C LEU A 194 -32.74 -17.26 -7.47
N GLU A 195 -32.73 -16.18 -6.68
CA GLU A 195 -33.95 -15.45 -6.29
C GLU A 195 -34.59 -14.69 -7.45
N GLU A 196 -33.79 -14.18 -8.39
CA GLU A 196 -34.25 -13.51 -9.61
C GLU A 196 -34.59 -14.48 -10.76
N GLY A 197 -34.41 -15.79 -10.55
CA GLY A 197 -34.70 -16.83 -11.55
C GLY A 197 -33.68 -16.89 -12.71
N LEU A 198 -32.51 -16.28 -12.55
CA LEU A 198 -31.39 -16.36 -13.48
C LEU A 198 -30.52 -17.60 -13.21
N ASP A 199 -29.99 -18.19 -14.28
CA ASP A 199 -29.10 -19.36 -14.22
C ASP A 199 -27.79 -19.01 -13.48
N PRO A 200 -27.51 -19.62 -12.31
CA PRO A 200 -26.40 -19.25 -11.42
C PRO A 200 -25.00 -19.52 -12.01
N ASP A 201 -24.91 -20.31 -13.09
CA ASP A 201 -23.65 -20.61 -13.77
C ASP A 201 -23.49 -19.82 -15.09
N ARG A 202 -24.46 -18.96 -15.45
CA ARG A 202 -24.32 -18.04 -16.58
C ARG A 202 -23.73 -16.71 -16.11
N PRO A 203 -22.56 -16.30 -16.62
CA PRO A 203 -22.05 -14.96 -16.37
C PRO A 203 -23.03 -13.89 -16.88
N ASN A 204 -23.39 -12.94 -16.02
CA ASN A 204 -24.32 -11.85 -16.34
C ASN A 204 -23.67 -10.70 -17.15
N TRP A 205 -22.54 -10.95 -17.82
CA TRP A 205 -21.93 -9.98 -18.74
C TRP A 205 -22.24 -10.36 -20.19
N ALA A 206 -22.78 -9.42 -20.95
CA ALA A 206 -22.84 -9.54 -22.39
C ALA A 206 -21.39 -9.60 -22.93
N GLY A 207 -21.05 -10.66 -23.66
CA GLY A 207 -19.69 -10.93 -24.14
C GLY A 207 -19.01 -9.69 -24.74
N THR A 208 -17.89 -9.27 -24.15
CA THR A 208 -17.05 -8.18 -24.67
C THR A 208 -16.18 -8.67 -25.82
N VAL A 209 -16.35 -8.08 -27.01
CA VAL A 209 -15.51 -8.33 -28.18
C VAL A 209 -14.54 -7.16 -28.37
N LEU A 210 -13.23 -7.45 -28.30
CA LEU A 210 -12.18 -6.46 -28.58
C LEU A 210 -11.86 -6.44 -30.07
N LEU A 211 -12.17 -5.34 -30.75
CA LEU A 211 -11.83 -5.13 -32.16
C LEU A 211 -10.59 -4.25 -32.29
N ALA A 212 -9.49 -4.81 -32.81
CA ALA A 212 -8.26 -4.07 -33.08
C ALA A 212 -7.99 -4.03 -34.60
N THR A 213 -8.22 -2.89 -35.24
CA THR A 213 -7.96 -2.68 -36.67
C THR A 213 -6.59 -2.03 -36.89
N VAL A 214 -5.71 -2.69 -37.65
CA VAL A 214 -4.42 -2.12 -38.07
C VAL A 214 -4.66 -1.17 -39.24
N LYS A 215 -4.11 0.06 -39.17
CA LYS A 215 -4.24 1.07 -40.23
C LYS A 215 -3.34 0.73 -41.43
N GLY A 216 -3.72 -0.28 -42.20
CA GLY A 216 -3.05 -0.73 -43.42
C GLY A 216 -3.94 -0.55 -44.65
N ARG A 217 -3.65 0.51 -45.44
CA ARG A 217 -3.97 0.68 -46.87
C ARG A 217 -5.38 0.29 -47.34
N VAL A 218 -6.42 0.87 -46.74
CA VAL A 218 -7.78 0.86 -47.35
C VAL A 218 -7.90 2.08 -48.29
N PRO A 219 -8.31 1.92 -49.56
CA PRO A 219 -8.59 3.05 -50.45
C PRO A 219 -9.59 4.00 -49.81
N ARG A 220 -9.37 5.31 -49.97
CA ARG A 220 -10.03 6.45 -49.27
C ARG A 220 -11.56 6.50 -49.34
N ASN A 221 -12.22 5.55 -50.03
CA ASN A 221 -13.65 5.52 -50.28
C ASN A 221 -14.35 4.22 -49.82
N SER A 222 -13.70 3.40 -49.00
CA SER A 222 -14.27 2.15 -48.47
C SER A 222 -14.73 2.37 -47.04
N ARG A 223 -16.01 2.13 -46.70
CA ARG A 223 -16.44 2.06 -45.29
C ARG A 223 -15.64 0.94 -44.63
N GLY A 224 -14.81 1.28 -43.65
CA GLY A 224 -13.86 0.34 -43.05
C GLY A 224 -14.53 -0.84 -42.32
N PRO A 225 -13.75 -1.88 -41.97
CA PRO A 225 -14.25 -3.05 -41.23
C PRO A 225 -14.92 -2.70 -39.89
N GLU A 226 -14.62 -1.52 -39.34
CA GLU A 226 -15.25 -0.96 -38.13
C GLU A 226 -16.77 -0.75 -38.28
N SER A 227 -17.24 -0.37 -39.48
CA SER A 227 -18.68 -0.17 -39.73
C SER A 227 -19.43 -1.50 -39.79
N VAL A 228 -18.81 -2.56 -40.31
CA VAL A 228 -19.42 -3.90 -40.38
C VAL A 228 -19.47 -4.51 -38.98
N ALA A 229 -18.40 -4.38 -38.22
CA ALA A 229 -18.36 -4.84 -36.84
C ALA A 229 -19.38 -4.12 -35.95
N SER A 230 -19.52 -2.78 -36.09
CA SER A 230 -20.55 -2.02 -35.37
C SER A 230 -21.97 -2.49 -35.69
N CYS A 231 -22.26 -2.83 -36.94
CA CYS A 231 -23.58 -3.36 -37.32
C CYS A 231 -23.83 -4.76 -36.73
N ILE A 232 -22.82 -5.62 -36.66
CA ILE A 232 -22.94 -6.98 -36.07
C ILE A 232 -23.09 -6.91 -34.55
N GLY A 233 -22.30 -6.06 -33.87
CA GLY A 233 -22.46 -5.88 -32.42
C GLY A 233 -23.81 -5.28 -32.04
N ALA A 234 -24.35 -4.39 -32.90
CA ALA A 234 -25.68 -3.82 -32.70
C ALA A 234 -26.82 -4.81 -32.96
N SER A 235 -26.65 -5.80 -33.85
CA SER A 235 -27.67 -6.83 -34.09
C SER A 235 -27.76 -7.86 -32.97
N ASP A 236 -26.61 -8.18 -32.34
CA ASP A 236 -26.50 -9.27 -31.37
C ASP A 236 -26.46 -8.76 -29.90
N GLY A 237 -26.62 -7.45 -29.68
CA GLY A 237 -26.67 -6.84 -28.35
C GLY A 237 -25.35 -6.88 -27.57
N LEU A 238 -24.21 -7.05 -28.27
CA LEU A 238 -22.91 -7.19 -27.65
C LEU A 238 -22.21 -5.82 -27.52
N PRO A 239 -21.68 -5.47 -26.33
CA PRO A 239 -20.94 -4.23 -26.13
C PRO A 239 -19.62 -4.26 -26.91
N LEU A 240 -19.46 -3.34 -27.86
CA LEU A 240 -18.24 -3.17 -28.65
C LEU A 240 -17.34 -2.08 -28.05
N LEU A 241 -16.13 -2.47 -27.66
CA LEU A 241 -15.09 -1.52 -27.25
C LEU A 241 -14.15 -1.26 -28.44
N SER A 242 -14.26 -0.08 -29.06
CA SER A 242 -13.35 0.36 -30.12
C SER A 242 -12.21 1.19 -29.53
N ILE A 243 -10.97 0.76 -29.71
CA ILE A 243 -9.79 1.53 -29.32
C ILE A 243 -9.33 2.32 -30.55
N PRO A 244 -9.50 3.67 -30.59
CA PRO A 244 -8.98 4.45 -31.69
C PRO A 244 -7.45 4.35 -31.69
N SER A 245 -6.88 4.02 -32.85
CA SER A 245 -5.43 3.99 -33.07
C SER A 245 -4.81 5.33 -32.64
N THR A 246 -4.15 5.32 -31.48
CA THR A 246 -3.30 6.43 -31.03
C THR A 246 -2.16 6.54 -32.03
N ARG A 247 -1.93 7.76 -32.56
CA ARG A 247 -0.79 8.05 -33.42
C ARG A 247 0.50 7.76 -32.66
N TYR A 248 1.14 6.63 -32.94
CA TYR A 248 2.58 6.53 -32.77
C TYR A 248 3.21 7.25 -33.95
N LEU A 249 3.66 8.49 -33.71
CA LEU A 249 4.71 9.15 -34.48
C LEU A 249 6.05 8.79 -33.83
#